data_AF-A0A2X3F187-F1
#
_entry.id   AF-A0A2X3F187-F1
#
_cell.length_a   1.000
_cell.length_b   1.000
_cell.length_c   1.000
_cell.angle_alpha   90.00
_cell.angle_beta   90.00
_cell.angle_gamma   90.00
#
_symmetry.space_group_name_H-M   'P 1'
#
loop_
_entity.id
_entity.type
_entity.pdbx_description
1 polymer ?
#
loop_
_entity_poly.entity_id
_entity_poly.type
_entity_poly.pdbx_seq_one_letter_code
_entity_poly.pdbx_strand_id
1 'polypeptide(L)' 'MLEILQFKLDILWSMLDAMTMAYALQRPPYHTVTDKAAWHTTRLV' A
#
# COMPACT_ATOMS: atom_id res chain seq x y z
N MET A 1 -13.54 -17.22 -15.20
CA MET A 1 -13.65 -15.94 -15.95
C MET A 1 -13.75 -14.73 -15.03
N LEU A 2 -14.55 -14.78 -13.96
CA LEU A 2 -14.64 -13.70 -12.96
C LEU A 2 -13.34 -13.42 -12.18
N GLU A 3 -12.44 -14.39 -12.06
CA GLU A 3 -11.22 -14.28 -11.26
C GLU A 3 -10.26 -13.19 -11.76
N ILE A 4 -10.10 -13.01 -13.07
CA ILE A 4 -9.21 -11.97 -13.63
C ILE A 4 -9.77 -10.58 -13.35
N LEU A 5 -11.10 -10.43 -13.45
CA LEU A 5 -11.76 -9.16 -13.16
C LEU A 5 -11.69 -8.84 -11.67
N GLN A 6 -11.95 -9.83 -10.81
CA GLN A 6 -11.83 -9.69 -9.36
C GLN A 6 -10.40 -9.31 -8.97
N PHE A 7 -9.39 -9.99 -9.53
CA PHE A 7 -7.98 -9.67 -9.31
C PHE A 7 -7.66 -8.20 -9.64
N LYS A 8 -8.21 -7.67 -10.74
CA LYS A 8 -8.00 -6.25 -11.09
C LYS A 8 -8.64 -5.31 -10.07
N LEU A 9 -9.83 -5.65 -9.56
CA LEU A 9 -10.50 -4.88 -8.52
C LEU A 9 -9.73 -4.94 -7.19
N ASP A 10 -9.16 -6.09 -6.86
CA ASP A 10 -8.36 -6.29 -5.64
C ASP A 10 -7.08 -5.43 -5.67
N ILE A 11 -6.44 -5.25 -6.83
CA ILE A 11 -5.32 -4.31 -7.00
C ILE A 11 -5.76 -2.88 -6.67
N LEU A 12 -6.89 -2.44 -7.23
CA LEU A 12 -7.39 -1.07 -6.99
C LEU A 12 -7.73 -0.85 -5.52
N TRP A 13 -8.37 -1.84 -4.90
CA TRP A 13 -8.72 -1.80 -3.48
C TRP A 13 -7.47 -1.69 -2.60
N SER A 14 -6.47 -2.53 -2.86
CA SER A 14 -5.22 -2.58 -2.07
C SER A 14 -4.40 -1.30 -2.19
N MET A 15 -4.43 -0.62 -3.34
CA MET A 15 -3.77 0.69 -3.50
C MET A 15 -4.41 1.75 -2.59
N LEU A 16 -5.74 1.80 -2.53
CA LEU A 16 -6.47 2.74 -1.68
C LEU A 16 -6.33 2.41 -0.19
N ASP A 17 -6.30 1.12 0.15
CA ASP A 17 -6.09 0.67 1.53
C ASP A 17 -4.71 1.11 2.06
N ALA A 18 -3.66 0.96 1.25
CA ALA A 18 -2.32 1.44 1.60
C ALA A 18 -2.26 2.97 1.80
N MET A 19 -2.92 3.75 0.94
CA MET A 19 -3.02 5.20 1.09
C MET A 19 -3.79 5.59 2.35
N THR A 20 -4.87 4.87 2.67
CA THR A 20 -5.70 5.12 3.85
C THR A 20 -4.88 4.91 5.13
N MET A 21 -4.15 3.80 5.22
CA MET A 21 -3.25 3.53 6.34
C MET A 21 -2.22 4.64 6.53
N ALA A 22 -1.55 5.06 5.46
CA ALA A 22 -0.49 6.07 5.54
C ALA A 22 -1.01 7.48 5.85
N TYR A 23 -2.07 7.92 5.18
CA TYR A 23 -2.44 9.34 5.13
C TYR A 23 -3.72 9.69 5.90
N ALA A 24 -4.65 8.76 6.07
CA ALA A 24 -5.87 9.01 6.85
C ALA A 24 -5.73 8.54 8.30
N LEU A 25 -5.08 7.39 8.51
CA LEU A 25 -4.97 6.76 9.83
C LEU A 25 -3.62 7.04 10.54
N GLN A 26 -2.70 7.76 9.90
CA GLN A 26 -1.37 8.06 10.45
C GLN A 26 -0.56 6.79 10.82
N ARG A 27 -0.72 5.73 10.03
CA ARG A 27 -0.01 4.46 10.17
C ARG A 27 0.82 4.14 8.92
N PRO A 28 1.76 5.02 8.51
CA PRO A 28 2.69 4.71 7.43
C PRO A 28 3.62 3.54 7.80
N PRO A 29 4.34 2.96 6.84
CA PRO A 29 5.29 1.89 7.13
C PRO A 29 6.29 2.30 8.22
N TYR A 30 6.50 1.42 9.21
CA TYR A 30 7.41 1.62 10.35
C TYR A 30 7.07 2.77 11.30
N HIS A 31 5.82 3.27 11.31
CA HIS A 31 5.40 4.38 12.19
C HIS A 31 5.64 4.16 13.69
N THR A 32 5.86 2.92 14.15
CA THR A 32 6.19 2.61 15.55
C THR A 32 7.69 2.66 15.86
N VAL A 33 8.54 2.71 14.84
CA VAL A 33 10.01 2.64 14.95
C VAL A 33 10.67 3.92 14.46
N THR A 34 10.11 4.58 13.45
CA THR A 34 10.68 5.80 12.85
C THR A 34 9.59 6.65 12.19
N ASP A 35 9.73 7.97 12.30
CA ASP A 35 8.89 8.93 11.58
C ASP A 35 9.42 9.26 10.16
N LYS A 36 10.59 8.71 9.79
CA LYS A 36 11.18 8.87 8.46
C LYS A 36 10.72 7.77 7.51
N ALA A 37 10.57 8.10 6.22
CA ALA A 37 10.35 7.10 5.18
C ALA A 37 11.53 6.11 5.09
N ALA A 38 11.26 4.83 5.32
CA ALA A 38 12.26 3.76 5.41
C ALA A 38 11.96 2.55 4.51
N TRP A 39 11.02 2.68 3.56
CA TRP A 39 10.72 1.64 2.57
C TRP A 39 11.60 1.77 1.32
N HIS A 40 11.69 0.69 0.54
CA HIS A 40 12.43 0.69 -0.73
C HIS A 40 11.76 1.59 -1.79
N THR A 41 12.57 2.26 -2.63
CA THR A 41 12.07 3.24 -3.62
C THR A 41 12.45 2.91 -5.07
N THR A 42 12.95 1.71 -5.32
CA THR A 42 13.50 1.31 -6.62
C THR A 42 12.80 0.04 -7.11
N ARG A 43 12.40 0.01 -8.38
CA ARG A 43 11.98 -1.23 -9.03
C ARG A 43 13.24 -2.05 -9.31
N LEU A 44 13.45 -3.10 -8.51
CA LEU A 44 14.70 -3.86 -8.51
C LEU A 44 14.92 -4.67 -9.80
N VAL A 45 13.85 -4.88 -10.59
CA VAL A 45 13.82 -5.61 -11.87
C VAL A 45 13.08 -4.85 -12.96
#